data_AF-A0A060CPU9-F1
#
_entry.id   AF-A0A060CPU9-F1
#
_cell.length_a   1.000
_cell.length_b   1.000
_cell.length_c   1.000
_cell.angle_alpha   90.00
_cell.angle_beta   90.00
_cell.angle_gamma   90.00
#
_symmetry.space_group_name_H-M   'P 1'
#
loop_
_entity.id
_entity.type
_entity.pdbx_description
1 polymer ?
#
loop_
_entity_poly.entity_id
_entity_poly.type
_entity_poly.pdbx_seq_one_letter_code
_entity_poly.pdbx_strand_id
1 'polypeptide(L)'
;MPAYTDRTARTGHTYRYCVTATNSAGTSGRSLTIAATRGLPAPWRAHDIGPVARSGSATFDGERFVLEDGGRDIAGSCDSFRFVSLPLTGNGRITARIVQPLSSQYSKIGVMIRGGLAASSPCAAMLIQGLPLAAWSGVWSVRRRSGADASGTGSTMVPPPSSRPITTTAG
;
A
#
# COMPACT_ATOMS: atom_id res chain seq x y z
N MET A 1 25.28 2.50 -22.18
CA MET A 1 24.46 3.62 -21.67
C MET A 1 25.07 4.09 -20.35
N PRO A 2 25.17 5.40 -20.10
CA PRO A 2 25.68 5.89 -18.81
C PRO A 2 24.71 5.49 -17.68
N ALA A 3 25.25 5.04 -16.56
CA ALA A 3 24.50 4.65 -15.37
C ALA A 3 25.22 5.16 -14.12
N TYR A 4 24.46 5.52 -13.09
CA TYR A 4 24.97 5.95 -11.79
C TYR A 4 24.29 5.17 -10.68
N THR A 5 25.05 4.77 -9.67
CA THR A 5 24.54 4.09 -8.47
C THR A 5 24.95 4.88 -7.24
N ASP A 6 23.99 5.49 -6.55
CA ASP A 6 24.24 6.13 -5.27
C ASP A 6 24.45 5.08 -4.18
N ARG A 7 25.72 4.84 -3.82
CA ARG A 7 26.10 3.90 -2.74
C ARG A 7 26.01 4.52 -1.34
N THR A 8 25.75 5.83 -1.26
CA THR A 8 25.65 6.57 0.00
C THR A 8 24.20 6.71 0.48
N ALA A 9 23.24 6.35 -0.36
CA ALA A 9 21.82 6.37 -0.03
C ALA A 9 21.51 5.52 1.21
N ARG A 10 20.94 6.17 2.23
CA ARG A 10 20.56 5.53 3.50
C ARG A 10 19.16 4.93 3.39
N THR A 11 18.96 3.75 3.99
CA THR A 11 17.61 3.15 4.11
C THR A 11 16.70 4.10 4.86
N GLY A 12 15.44 4.23 4.41
CA GLY A 12 14.48 5.10 5.09
C GLY A 12 14.43 6.53 4.57
N HIS A 13 15.37 6.93 3.70
CA HIS A 13 15.47 8.28 3.19
C HIS A 13 15.07 8.35 1.71
N THR A 14 14.24 9.34 1.39
CA THR A 14 13.89 9.69 0.00
C THR A 14 14.89 10.71 -0.53
N TYR A 15 15.56 10.35 -1.62
CA TYR A 15 16.49 11.20 -2.34
C TYR A 15 15.85 11.68 -3.63
N ARG A 16 16.34 12.81 -4.16
CA ARG A 16 15.86 13.41 -5.41
C ARG A 16 17.03 13.57 -6.38
N TYR A 17 16.90 12.98 -7.56
CA TYR A 17 17.93 12.96 -8.58
C TYR A 17 17.45 13.66 -9.85
N CYS A 18 18.35 14.38 -10.50
CA CYS A 18 18.18 14.88 -11.86
C CYS A 18 19.51 14.67 -12.59
N VAL A 19 19.47 14.72 -13.92
CA VAL A 19 20.67 14.57 -14.75
C VAL A 19 20.90 15.83 -15.60
N THR A 20 22.16 16.09 -15.90
CA THR A 20 22.60 17.09 -16.89
C THR A 20 23.53 16.38 -17.87
N ALA A 21 23.50 16.77 -19.15
CA ALA A 21 24.41 16.28 -20.17
C ALA A 21 25.50 17.32 -20.43
N THR A 22 26.73 16.89 -20.68
CA THR A 22 27.85 17.78 -21.05
C THR A 22 28.52 17.25 -22.32
N ASN A 23 28.78 18.13 -23.27
CA ASN A 23 29.57 17.84 -24.48
C ASN A 23 30.43 19.06 -24.85
N SER A 24 31.07 19.04 -26.03
CA SER A 24 31.89 20.16 -26.53
C SER A 24 31.12 21.47 -26.74
N ALA A 25 29.79 21.42 -26.86
CA ALA A 25 28.92 22.59 -26.99
C ALA A 25 28.48 23.16 -25.63
N GLY A 26 28.84 22.52 -24.51
CA GLY A 26 28.54 22.98 -23.16
C GLY A 26 27.73 21.98 -22.32
N THR A 27 27.11 22.48 -21.24
CA THR A 27 26.27 21.69 -20.32
C THR A 27 24.79 22.02 -20.53
N SER A 28 23.94 21.01 -20.56
CA SER A 28 22.48 21.19 -20.66
C SER A 28 21.87 21.75 -19.37
N GLY A 29 20.60 22.17 -19.45
CA GLY A 29 19.77 22.32 -18.25
C GLY A 29 19.56 20.99 -17.50
N ARG A 30 19.05 21.07 -16.28
CA ARG A 30 18.68 19.91 -15.46
C ARG A 30 17.45 19.22 -16.03
N SER A 31 17.43 17.89 -15.99
CA SER A 31 16.23 17.09 -16.27
C SER A 31 15.14 17.32 -15.21
N LEU A 32 13.97 16.72 -15.44
CA LEU A 32 13.00 16.48 -14.38
C LEU A 32 13.64 15.73 -13.22
N THR A 33 13.18 16.02 -12.00
CA THR A 33 13.65 15.37 -10.79
C THR A 33 12.83 14.12 -10.51
N ILE A 34 13.51 13.01 -10.28
CA ILE A 34 12.90 11.74 -9.87
C ILE A 34 13.27 11.49 -8.41
N ALA A 35 12.28 11.11 -7.60
CA ALA A 35 12.53 10.67 -6.23
C ALA A 35 12.76 9.16 -6.18
N ALA A 36 13.66 8.74 -5.31
CA ALA A 36 13.91 7.33 -5.04
C ALA A 36 14.18 7.13 -3.55
N THR A 37 13.64 6.04 -3.01
CA THR A 37 13.78 5.68 -1.59
C THR A 37 14.46 4.33 -1.50
N ARG A 38 15.54 4.24 -0.72
CA ARG A 38 16.15 2.94 -0.42
C ARG A 38 15.27 2.23 0.61
N GLY A 39 14.49 1.25 0.13
CA GLY A 39 13.46 0.59 0.94
C GLY A 39 12.18 1.45 1.02
N LEU A 40 11.60 1.54 2.22
CA LEU A 40 10.45 2.40 2.50
C LEU A 40 10.88 3.63 3.31
N PRO A 41 10.14 4.76 3.22
CA PRO A 41 10.44 5.94 4.01
C PRO A 41 10.29 5.62 5.49
N ALA A 42 11.25 6.02 6.32
CA ALA A 42 11.13 5.82 7.77
C ALA A 42 9.90 6.59 8.31
N PRO A 43 9.14 6.03 9.27
CA PRO A 43 9.36 4.78 10.00
C PRO A 43 8.61 3.56 9.41
N TRP A 44 8.15 3.64 8.16
CA TRP A 44 7.34 2.59 7.54
C TRP A 44 8.11 1.28 7.37
N ARG A 45 7.39 0.17 7.60
CA ARG A 45 7.89 -1.19 7.44
C ARG A 45 6.93 -2.01 6.61
N ALA A 46 7.43 -3.04 5.95
CA ALA A 46 6.63 -3.94 5.16
C ALA A 46 6.81 -5.38 5.61
N HIS A 47 5.70 -6.11 5.70
CA HIS A 47 5.64 -7.50 6.13
C HIS A 47 4.70 -8.28 5.23
N ASP A 48 5.05 -9.53 4.95
CA ASP A 48 4.08 -10.51 4.47
C ASP A 48 3.38 -11.09 5.70
N ILE A 49 2.06 -10.94 5.78
CA ILE A 49 1.23 -11.48 6.85
C ILE A 49 0.76 -12.86 6.44
N GLY A 50 0.99 -13.85 7.31
CA GLY A 50 0.54 -15.23 7.10
C GLY A 50 1.22 -15.96 5.93
N PRO A 51 0.67 -17.11 5.52
CA PRO A 51 1.23 -17.90 4.43
C PRO A 51 1.01 -17.19 3.10
N VAL A 52 2.08 -16.74 2.44
CA VAL A 52 2.03 -16.14 1.10
C VAL A 52 2.67 -17.07 0.07
N ALA A 53 2.13 -17.12 -1.15
CA ALA A 53 2.67 -17.99 -2.21
C ALA A 53 4.00 -17.46 -2.76
N ARG A 54 4.16 -16.13 -2.77
CA ARG A 54 5.38 -15.42 -3.13
C ARG A 54 5.52 -14.23 -2.20
N SER A 55 6.74 -13.96 -1.74
CA SER A 55 6.98 -12.74 -0.97
C SER A 55 6.61 -11.49 -1.76
N GLY A 56 5.89 -10.59 -1.10
CA GLY A 56 5.45 -9.34 -1.70
C GLY A 56 6.57 -8.30 -1.74
N SER A 57 6.36 -7.24 -2.52
CA SER A 57 7.27 -6.09 -2.60
C SER A 57 6.54 -4.81 -2.17
N ALA A 58 7.30 -3.83 -1.69
CA ALA A 58 6.79 -2.51 -1.37
C ALA A 58 7.86 -1.47 -1.66
N THR A 59 7.52 -0.45 -2.46
CA THR A 59 8.41 0.65 -2.80
C THR A 59 7.72 1.99 -2.57
N PHE A 60 8.52 3.04 -2.44
CA PHE A 60 8.03 4.42 -2.33
C PHE A 60 8.80 5.32 -3.30
N ASP A 61 8.08 5.90 -4.25
CA ASP A 61 8.64 6.74 -5.32
C ASP A 61 8.81 8.22 -4.90
N GLY A 62 8.58 8.54 -3.62
CA GLY A 62 8.58 9.90 -3.10
C GLY A 62 7.19 10.54 -3.02
N GLU A 63 6.18 9.92 -3.63
CA GLU A 63 4.79 10.38 -3.64
C GLU A 63 3.82 9.27 -3.23
N ARG A 64 4.06 8.03 -3.67
CA ARG A 64 3.10 6.91 -3.59
C ARG A 64 3.79 5.64 -3.11
N PHE A 65 3.06 4.83 -2.35
CA PHE A 65 3.44 3.45 -2.09
C PHE A 65 2.96 2.57 -3.24
N VAL A 66 3.85 1.74 -3.77
CA VAL A 66 3.52 0.69 -4.74
C VAL A 66 3.75 -0.65 -4.08
N LEU A 67 2.72 -1.50 -4.07
CA LEU A 67 2.74 -2.79 -3.41
C LEU A 67 2.52 -3.88 -4.45
N GLU A 68 3.28 -4.96 -4.34
CA GLU A 68 2.97 -6.23 -4.97
C GLU A 68 2.69 -7.24 -3.87
N ASP A 69 1.60 -7.98 -4.01
CA ASP A 69 1.15 -8.95 -3.03
C ASP A 69 1.10 -10.36 -3.64
N GLY A 70 1.57 -11.34 -2.88
CA GLY A 70 1.46 -12.77 -3.19
C GLY A 70 0.58 -13.51 -2.19
N GLY A 71 -0.18 -12.78 -1.37
CA GLY A 71 -1.14 -13.30 -0.43
C GLY A 71 -2.39 -13.90 -1.09
N ARG A 72 -3.13 -14.67 -0.29
CA ARG A 72 -4.33 -15.38 -0.71
C ARG A 72 -5.60 -14.56 -0.50
N ASP A 73 -5.81 -14.06 0.72
CA ASP A 73 -7.00 -13.30 1.06
C ASP A 73 -6.89 -12.58 2.42
N ILE A 74 -7.68 -11.54 2.59
CA ILE A 74 -7.97 -10.88 3.88
C ILE A 74 -9.37 -11.34 4.32
N ALA A 75 -9.44 -12.51 4.95
CA ALA A 75 -10.68 -13.17 5.34
C ALA A 75 -10.46 -14.27 6.40
N GLY A 76 -11.57 -14.88 6.85
CA GLY A 76 -11.55 -16.04 7.75
C GLY A 76 -10.76 -15.80 9.03
N SER A 77 -10.19 -16.87 9.60
CA SER A 77 -9.41 -16.84 10.83
C SER A 77 -7.91 -16.55 10.64
N CYS A 78 -7.41 -16.61 9.40
CA CYS A 78 -6.01 -16.41 9.05
C CYS A 78 -5.87 -15.53 7.80
N ASP A 79 -5.28 -14.35 7.98
CA ASP A 79 -5.00 -13.44 6.88
C ASP A 79 -3.78 -13.89 6.06
N SER A 80 -3.77 -13.54 4.78
CA SER A 80 -2.63 -13.68 3.88
C SER A 80 -2.52 -12.49 2.92
N PHE A 81 -1.61 -11.55 3.19
CA PHE A 81 -1.46 -10.31 2.40
C PHE A 81 -0.15 -9.54 2.70
N ARG A 82 0.18 -8.56 1.85
CA ARG A 82 1.28 -7.59 2.05
C ARG A 82 0.85 -6.38 2.89
N PHE A 83 1.53 -6.16 4.03
CA PHE A 83 1.22 -5.07 4.96
C PHE A 83 2.33 -4.04 5.06
N VAL A 84 2.07 -2.79 4.64
CA VAL A 84 2.94 -1.63 4.88
C VAL A 84 2.39 -0.83 6.05
N SER A 85 3.19 -0.64 7.10
CA SER A 85 2.68 -0.17 8.39
C SER A 85 3.68 0.63 9.21
N LEU A 86 3.13 1.38 10.16
CA LEU A 86 3.82 2.00 11.29
C LEU A 86 2.98 1.80 12.57
N PRO A 87 3.61 1.86 13.76
CA PRO A 87 2.87 1.76 15.01
C PRO A 87 1.93 2.95 15.19
N LEU A 88 0.69 2.66 15.61
CA LEU A 88 -0.27 3.67 16.05
C LEU A 88 -0.49 3.50 17.55
N THR A 89 -0.29 4.57 18.33
CA THR A 89 -0.55 4.61 19.77
C THR A 89 -1.70 5.58 20.03
N GLY A 90 -2.70 5.15 20.80
CA GLY A 90 -3.89 5.94 21.07
C GLY A 90 -4.82 6.07 19.86
N ASN A 91 -5.61 7.14 19.84
CA ASN A 91 -6.59 7.39 18.79
C ASN A 91 -5.91 7.90 17.53
N GLY A 92 -6.40 7.48 16.36
CA GLY A 92 -5.87 7.92 15.09
C GLY A 92 -6.87 7.81 13.95
N ARG A 93 -6.57 8.51 12.87
CA ARG A 93 -7.30 8.43 11.60
C ARG A 93 -6.33 8.00 10.52
N ILE A 94 -6.73 7.02 9.72
CA ILE A 94 -6.02 6.62 8.52
C ILE A 94 -6.86 7.03 7.32
N THR A 95 -6.24 7.66 6.34
CA THR A 95 -6.88 8.01 5.07
C THR A 95 -5.89 7.70 3.97
N ALA A 96 -6.35 6.99 2.95
CA ALA A 96 -5.54 6.62 1.80
C ALA A 96 -6.32 6.87 0.52
N ARG A 97 -5.63 7.37 -0.51
CA ARG A 97 -6.13 7.39 -1.88
C ARG A 97 -5.52 6.19 -2.59
N ILE A 98 -6.37 5.32 -3.13
CA ILE A 98 -5.95 4.17 -3.91
C ILE A 98 -5.96 4.57 -5.38
N VAL A 99 -4.83 4.37 -6.05
CA VAL A 99 -4.67 4.61 -7.49
C VAL A 99 -4.77 3.27 -8.21
N GLN A 100 -5.76 3.14 -9.10
CA GLN A 100 -6.01 1.93 -9.89
C GLN A 100 -4.95 1.73 -10.98
N PRO A 101 -4.66 0.49 -11.43
CA PRO A 101 -5.51 -0.71 -11.36
C PRO A 101 -5.09 -1.75 -10.31
N LEU A 102 -6.09 -2.43 -9.74
CA LEU A 102 -5.88 -3.69 -9.04
C LEU A 102 -5.74 -4.81 -10.06
N SER A 103 -4.92 -5.81 -9.75
CA SER A 103 -4.53 -6.86 -10.71
C SER A 103 -5.67 -7.80 -11.10
N SER A 104 -6.71 -7.91 -10.28
CA SER A 104 -7.85 -8.81 -10.50
C SER A 104 -9.08 -8.33 -9.72
N GLN A 105 -10.29 -8.71 -10.16
CA GLN A 105 -11.53 -8.50 -9.40
C GLN A 105 -11.54 -9.19 -8.02
N TYR A 106 -10.66 -10.17 -7.79
CA TYR A 106 -10.53 -10.84 -6.50
C TYR A 106 -9.54 -10.16 -5.56
N SER A 107 -8.82 -9.12 -6.02
CA SER A 107 -7.87 -8.39 -5.19
C SER A 107 -8.59 -7.57 -4.13
N LYS A 108 -8.01 -7.54 -2.93
CA LYS A 108 -8.41 -6.65 -1.85
C LYS A 108 -7.28 -5.68 -1.55
N ILE A 109 -7.61 -4.41 -1.36
CA ILE A 109 -6.65 -3.37 -0.96
C ILE A 109 -7.34 -2.41 -0.01
N GLY A 110 -6.62 -1.78 0.90
CA GLY A 110 -7.25 -0.82 1.79
C GLY A 110 -6.35 -0.33 2.89
N VAL A 111 -7.00 0.19 3.92
CA VAL A 111 -6.36 0.59 5.17
C VAL A 111 -6.78 -0.35 6.27
N MET A 112 -5.87 -0.66 7.19
CA MET A 112 -6.11 -1.59 8.30
C MET A 112 -5.41 -1.10 9.56
N ILE A 113 -6.10 -1.21 10.69
CA ILE A 113 -5.50 -1.23 12.03
C ILE A 113 -5.53 -2.69 12.49
N ARG A 114 -4.39 -3.22 12.93
CA ARG A 114 -4.26 -4.59 13.43
C ARG A 114 -3.42 -4.67 14.68
N GLY A 115 -3.80 -5.56 15.60
CA GLY A 115 -3.17 -5.69 16.92
C GLY A 115 -1.78 -6.33 16.91
N GLY A 116 -1.35 -6.93 15.80
CA GLY A 116 -0.04 -7.58 15.69
C GLY A 116 0.23 -8.13 14.30
N LEU A 117 1.40 -8.72 14.08
CA LEU A 117 1.82 -9.25 12.77
C LEU A 117 1.43 -10.73 12.55
N ALA A 118 0.87 -11.41 13.55
CA ALA A 118 0.39 -12.79 13.39
C ALA A 118 -0.81 -12.85 12.45
N ALA A 119 -0.89 -13.85 11.58
CA ALA A 119 -1.96 -14.00 10.58
C ALA A 119 -3.38 -13.92 11.15
N SER A 120 -3.55 -14.40 12.38
CA SER A 120 -4.83 -14.48 13.08
C SER A 120 -5.17 -13.25 13.94
N SER A 121 -4.33 -12.20 13.93
CA SER A 121 -4.47 -11.05 14.82
C SER A 121 -5.83 -10.36 14.68
N PRO A 122 -6.38 -9.77 15.77
CA PRO A 122 -7.51 -8.86 15.66
C PRO A 122 -7.20 -7.70 14.73
N CYS A 123 -8.17 -7.31 13.91
CA CYS A 123 -8.03 -6.24 12.93
C CYS A 123 -9.35 -5.54 12.64
N ALA A 124 -9.25 -4.30 12.18
CA ALA A 124 -10.33 -3.54 11.58
C ALA A 124 -9.80 -2.87 10.32
N ALA A 125 -10.50 -3.03 9.20
CA ALA A 125 -10.05 -2.59 7.89
C ALA A 125 -11.18 -1.99 7.07
N MET A 126 -10.85 -0.98 6.28
CA MET A 126 -11.69 -0.53 5.18
C MET A 126 -11.05 -1.00 3.88
N LEU A 127 -11.70 -1.95 3.22
CA LEU A 127 -11.18 -2.64 2.04
C LEU A 127 -11.97 -2.26 0.80
N ILE A 128 -11.27 -1.97 -0.29
CA ILE A 128 -11.80 -2.05 -1.65
C ILE A 128 -11.61 -3.49 -2.12
N GLN A 129 -12.70 -4.13 -2.52
CA GLN A 129 -12.71 -5.48 -3.09
C GLN A 129 -13.66 -5.55 -4.28
N GLY A 130 -13.37 -6.40 -5.26
CA GLY A 130 -14.21 -6.53 -6.42
C GLY A 130 -15.45 -7.37 -6.12
N LEU A 131 -16.55 -7.01 -6.77
CA LEU A 131 -17.80 -7.75 -6.79
C LEU A 131 -17.93 -8.47 -8.14
N PRO A 132 -18.80 -9.50 -8.22
CA PRO A 132 -19.27 -9.99 -9.51
C PRO A 132 -19.75 -8.82 -10.38
N LEU A 133 -19.50 -8.88 -11.69
CA LEU A 133 -19.84 -7.84 -12.70
C LEU A 133 -18.94 -6.59 -12.71
N ALA A 134 -17.66 -6.72 -12.33
CA ALA A 134 -16.62 -5.70 -12.48
C ALA A 134 -16.84 -4.38 -11.70
N ALA A 135 -17.75 -4.39 -10.71
CA ALA A 135 -17.90 -3.29 -9.77
C ALA A 135 -16.93 -3.45 -8.58
N TRP A 136 -16.41 -2.34 -8.07
CA TRP A 136 -15.61 -2.33 -6.85
C TRP A 136 -16.47 -1.86 -5.68
N SER A 137 -16.26 -2.43 -4.50
CA SER A 137 -16.99 -2.05 -3.30
C SER A 137 -16.08 -1.78 -2.11
N GLY A 138 -16.39 -0.71 -1.39
CA GLY A 138 -15.85 -0.44 -0.07
C GLY A 138 -16.58 -1.26 0.98
N VAL A 139 -15.83 -2.06 1.73
CA VAL A 139 -16.34 -2.97 2.76
C VAL A 139 -15.58 -2.75 4.06
N TRP A 140 -16.32 -2.59 5.14
CA TRP A 140 -15.79 -2.56 6.49
C TRP A 140 -15.60 -3.99 7.00
N SER A 141 -14.36 -4.40 7.24
CA SER A 141 -14.01 -5.76 7.64
C SER A 141 -13.38 -5.79 9.03
N VAL A 142 -13.84 -6.69 9.90
CA VAL A 142 -13.38 -6.77 11.29
C VAL A 142 -13.12 -8.22 11.68
N ARG A 143 -11.97 -8.47 12.31
CA ARG A 143 -11.71 -9.64 13.16
C ARG A 143 -11.58 -9.15 14.61
N ARG A 144 -12.56 -9.46 15.46
CA ARG A 144 -12.62 -8.91 16.84
C ARG A 144 -11.61 -9.53 17.81
N ARG A 145 -11.25 -10.80 17.60
CA ARG A 145 -10.37 -11.56 18.49
C ARG A 145 -9.41 -12.42 17.67
N SER A 146 -8.27 -12.76 18.28
CA SER A 146 -7.27 -13.59 17.62
C SER A 146 -7.89 -14.94 17.22
N GLY A 147 -7.73 -15.34 15.96
CA GLY A 147 -8.20 -16.62 15.43
C GLY A 147 -9.70 -16.71 15.15
N ALA A 148 -10.48 -15.66 15.43
CA ALA A 148 -11.89 -15.59 15.02
C ALA A 148 -12.01 -15.33 13.52
N ASP A 149 -13.14 -15.71 12.92
CA ASP A 149 -13.42 -15.35 11.53
C ASP A 149 -13.59 -13.83 11.37
N ALA A 150 -13.04 -13.31 10.28
CA ALA A 150 -13.28 -11.94 9.84
C ALA A 150 -14.68 -11.81 9.23
N SER A 151 -15.42 -10.78 9.62
CA SER A 151 -16.73 -10.44 9.07
C SER A 151 -16.67 -9.11 8.31
N GLY A 152 -17.31 -9.04 7.14
CA GLY A 152 -17.46 -7.82 6.34
C GLY A 152 -18.87 -7.23 6.44
N THR A 153 -19.00 -5.91 6.46
CA THR A 153 -20.28 -5.20 6.41
C THR A 153 -20.16 -3.95 5.55
N GLY A 154 -21.25 -3.57 4.89
CA GLY A 154 -21.29 -2.44 3.96
C GLY A 154 -20.85 -2.85 2.55
N SER A 155 -21.58 -2.35 1.56
CA SER A 155 -21.27 -2.52 0.14
C SER A 155 -21.53 -1.20 -0.58
N THR A 156 -20.70 -0.19 -0.29
CA THR A 156 -20.79 1.07 -1.03
C THR A 156 -20.00 0.91 -2.32
N MET A 157 -20.66 1.15 -3.46
CA MET A 157 -19.98 1.11 -4.75
C MET A 157 -18.89 2.17 -4.79
N VAL A 158 -17.69 1.76 -5.18
CA VAL A 158 -16.58 2.66 -5.47
C VAL A 158 -16.85 3.25 -6.85
N PRO A 159 -17.08 4.57 -6.97
CA PRO A 159 -17.29 5.18 -8.27
C PRO A 159 -16.04 4.98 -9.14
N PRO A 160 -16.19 4.90 -10.48
CA PRO A 160 -15.05 4.88 -11.40
C PRO A 160 -14.12 6.07 -11.11
N PRO A 161 -12.81 5.97 -11.42
CA PRO A 161 -11.81 6.92 -10.98
C PRO A 161 -12.22 8.35 -11.31
N SER A 162 -12.74 9.03 -10.29
CA SER A 162 -13.04 10.45 -10.27
C SER A 162 -12.28 11.01 -9.07
N SER A 163 -11.79 12.24 -9.22
CA SER A 163 -10.74 12.89 -8.43
C SER A 163 -11.08 13.19 -6.95
N ARG A 164 -12.09 12.54 -6.36
CA ARG A 164 -12.55 12.82 -4.98
C ARG A 164 -12.30 11.63 -4.03
N PRO A 165 -11.72 11.87 -2.84
CA PRO A 165 -11.52 10.83 -1.83
C PRO A 165 -12.86 10.32 -1.29
N ILE A 166 -12.97 8.99 -1.13
CA ILE A 166 -14.11 8.35 -0.50
C ILE A 166 -14.02 8.59 1.02
N THR A 167 -14.98 9.33 1.55
CA THR A 167 -15.16 9.46 3.01
C THR A 167 -16.42 8.71 3.37
N THR A 168 -16.27 7.58 4.07
CA THR A 168 -17.40 6.90 4.71
C THR A 168 -17.39 7.33 6.18
N THR A 169 -18.36 8.14 6.59
CA THR A 169 -18.68 8.35 8.00
C THR A 169 -19.59 7.22 8.45
N ALA A 170 -19.17 6.45 9.46
CA ALA A 170 -20.07 5.58 10.20
C ALA A 170 -20.79 6.45 11.25
N GLY A 171 -22.13 6.52 11.12
CA GLY A 171 -23.01 6.91 12.23
C GLY A 171 -23.35 5.70 13.09
#